data_AF-A0A9W7GT07-F1
#
_entry.id   AF-A0A9W7GT07-F1
#
_cell.length_a   1.000
_cell.length_b   1.000
_cell.length_c   1.000
_cell.angle_alpha   90.00
_cell.angle_beta   90.00
_cell.angle_gamma   90.00
#
_symmetry.space_group_name_H-M   'P 1'
#
loop_
_entity.id
_entity.type
_entity.pdbx_description
1 polymer ?
#
loop_
_entity_poly.entity_id
_entity_poly.type
_entity_poly.pdbx_seq_one_letter_code
_entity_poly.pdbx_strand_id
1 'polypeptide(L)'
;MNSFHVFITFLQSVCQAAAVYCKEKGKNISKLALQYSLSNKDISSVLVGMSSVKQVEENVATATELAVLGKDEETLAEVEAILKPVKNQTWQSGTQRS
;
A
#
# COMPACT_ATOMS: atom_id res chain seq x y z
N MET A 1 -28.49 -0.87 9.89
CA MET A 1 -27.10 -1.39 9.95
C MET A 1 -26.23 -0.45 9.12
N ASN A 2 -25.28 0.24 9.73
CA ASN A 2 -24.44 1.22 9.02
C ASN A 2 -23.47 0.49 8.08
N SER A 3 -23.66 0.63 6.77
CA SER A 3 -22.84 0.02 5.71
C SER A 3 -21.33 0.30 5.84
N PHE A 4 -20.95 1.36 6.56
CA PHE A 4 -19.56 1.71 6.88
C PHE A 4 -18.79 0.62 7.64
N HIS A 5 -19.43 -0.07 8.59
CA HIS A 5 -18.73 -1.04 9.43
C HIS A 5 -18.38 -2.32 8.65
N VAL A 6 -19.29 -2.77 7.77
CA VAL A 6 -19.10 -3.96 6.92
C VAL A 6 -18.04 -3.71 5.84
N PHE A 7 -17.96 -2.47 5.33
CA PHE A 7 -16.97 -2.08 4.34
C PHE A 7 -15.54 -2.11 4.89
N ILE A 8 -15.35 -1.65 6.13
CA ILE A 8 -14.05 -1.67 6.82
C ILE A 8 -13.57 -3.12 7.03
N THR A 9 -14.44 -4.05 7.40
CA THR A 9 -14.04 -5.44 7.68
C THR A 9 -13.62 -6.20 6.41
N PHE A 10 -14.31 -6.00 5.29
CA PHE A 10 -13.90 -6.59 4.01
C PHE A 10 -12.59 -5.98 3.47
N LEU A 11 -12.43 -4.66 3.56
CA LEU A 11 -11.17 -4.01 3.18
C LEU A 11 -10.00 -4.51 4.03
N GLN A 12 -10.20 -4.60 5.34
CA GLN A 12 -9.19 -5.14 6.27
C GLN A 12 -8.81 -6.58 5.93
N SER A 13 -9.78 -7.45 5.62
CA SER A 13 -9.49 -8.85 5.32
C SER A 13 -8.70 -9.02 4.02
N VAL A 14 -9.03 -8.25 2.97
CA VAL A 14 -8.28 -8.26 1.70
C VAL A 14 -6.87 -7.71 1.87
N CYS A 15 -6.70 -6.60 2.60
CA CYS A 15 -5.38 -6.04 2.92
C CYS A 15 -4.55 -7.00 3.79
N GLN A 16 -5.17 -7.69 4.74
CA GLN A 16 -4.52 -8.70 5.57
C GLN A 16 -4.04 -9.87 4.71
N ALA A 17 -4.86 -10.34 3.76
CA ALA A 17 -4.46 -11.41 2.84
C ALA A 17 -3.23 -11.02 2.01
N ALA A 18 -3.17 -9.79 1.49
CA ALA A 18 -2.00 -9.28 0.77
C ALA A 18 -0.75 -9.22 1.68
N ALA A 19 -0.90 -8.78 2.93
CA ALA A 19 0.21 -8.71 3.88
C ALA A 19 0.75 -10.10 4.26
N VAL A 20 -0.14 -11.08 4.48
CA VAL A 20 0.23 -12.48 4.73
C VAL A 20 0.95 -13.06 3.53
N TYR A 21 0.43 -12.84 2.32
CA TYR A 21 1.03 -13.30 1.07
C TYR A 21 2.48 -12.82 0.91
N CYS A 22 2.71 -11.51 1.08
CA CYS A 22 4.06 -10.93 1.05
C CYS A 22 4.97 -11.58 2.11
N LYS A 23 4.47 -11.75 3.34
CA LYS A 23 5.23 -12.34 4.44
C LYS A 23 5.66 -13.78 4.13
N GLU A 24 4.76 -14.60 3.58
CA GLU A 24 5.05 -16.00 3.21
C GLU A 24 6.10 -16.10 2.10
N LYS A 25 6.15 -15.11 1.19
CA LYS A 25 7.20 -14.97 0.17
C LYS A 25 8.50 -14.31 0.68
N GLY A 26 8.59 -13.96 1.96
CA GLY A 26 9.75 -13.24 2.52
C GLY A 26 9.87 -11.79 2.00
N LYS A 27 8.78 -11.21 1.52
CA LYS A 27 8.70 -9.84 0.99
C LYS A 27 8.10 -8.90 2.03
N ASN A 28 8.54 -7.65 2.00
CA ASN A 28 7.99 -6.59 2.84
C ASN A 28 6.95 -5.79 2.04
N ILE A 29 5.67 -5.90 2.41
CA ILE A 29 4.58 -5.20 1.71
C ILE A 29 4.69 -3.68 1.79
N SER A 30 5.18 -3.12 2.91
CA SER A 30 5.36 -1.67 3.07
C SER A 30 6.43 -1.14 2.12
N LYS A 31 7.52 -1.89 1.97
CA LYS A 31 8.59 -1.59 1.01
C LYS A 31 8.04 -1.58 -0.42
N LEU A 32 7.31 -2.63 -0.79
CA LEU A 32 6.69 -2.76 -2.11
C LEU A 32 5.71 -1.61 -2.40
N ALA A 33 4.89 -1.23 -1.43
CA ALA A 33 3.92 -0.13 -1.55
C ALA A 33 4.59 1.24 -1.74
N LEU A 34 5.68 1.51 -0.99
CA LEU A 34 6.45 2.74 -1.15
C LEU A 34 7.14 2.79 -2.53
N GLN A 35 7.74 1.68 -2.96
CA GLN A 35 8.36 1.57 -4.28
C GLN A 35 7.36 1.76 -5.42
N TYR A 36 6.16 1.16 -5.30
CA TYR A 36 5.06 1.37 -6.24
C TYR A 36 4.67 2.85 -6.34
N SER A 37 4.49 3.51 -5.19
CA SER A 37 4.09 4.93 -5.13
C SER A 37 5.13 5.86 -5.78
N LEU A 38 6.42 5.60 -5.53
CA LEU A 38 7.53 6.38 -6.09
C LEU A 38 7.84 6.05 -7.56
N SER A 39 7.31 4.96 -8.10
CA SER A 39 7.52 4.57 -9.49
C SER A 39 6.74 5.44 -10.48
N ASN A 40 5.66 6.09 -10.03
CA ASN A 40 4.89 7.01 -10.87
C ASN A 40 5.59 8.37 -10.99
N LYS A 41 6.11 8.69 -12.18
CA LYS A 41 6.85 9.92 -12.45
C LYS A 41 5.97 11.16 -12.56
N ASP A 42 4.65 11.00 -12.69
CA ASP A 42 3.70 12.12 -12.70
C ASP A 42 3.41 12.66 -11.28
N ILE A 43 3.84 11.93 -10.24
CA ILE A 43 3.69 12.31 -8.83
C ILE A 43 5.01 12.91 -8.33
N SER A 44 5.02 14.20 -8.01
CA SER A 44 6.26 14.91 -7.61
C SER A 44 6.82 14.47 -6.26
N SER A 45 5.97 14.03 -5.34
CA SER A 45 6.38 13.62 -3.99
C SER A 45 5.38 12.65 -3.38
N VAL A 46 5.88 11.75 -2.53
CA VAL A 46 5.09 10.77 -1.78
C VAL A 46 5.27 11.04 -0.29
N LEU A 47 4.18 11.35 0.40
CA LEU A 47 4.17 11.50 1.85
C LEU A 47 3.94 10.14 2.52
N VAL A 48 4.87 9.73 3.37
CA VAL A 48 4.79 8.49 4.15
C VAL A 48 4.84 8.80 5.64
N GLY A 49 3.99 8.14 6.42
CA GLY A 49 4.00 8.23 7.88
C GLY A 49 4.92 7.20 8.53
N MET A 50 5.42 7.52 9.71
CA MET A 50 6.21 6.62 10.55
C MET A 50 6.01 6.94 12.04
N SER A 51 6.22 5.94 12.90
CA SER A 51 6.15 6.10 14.36
C SER A 51 7.49 5.92 15.07
N SER A 52 8.57 5.66 14.31
CA SER A 52 9.91 5.42 14.86
C SER A 52 11.01 5.85 13.89
N VAL A 53 12.19 6.15 14.44
CA VAL A 53 13.39 6.49 13.65
C VAL A 53 13.79 5.34 12.73
N LYS A 54 13.71 4.09 13.19
CA LYS A 54 14.01 2.92 12.36
C LYS A 54 13.16 2.87 11.08
N GLN A 55 11.88 3.20 11.17
CA GLN A 55 11.00 3.26 9.99
C GLN A 55 11.36 4.42 9.05
N VAL A 56 11.90 5.53 9.57
CA VAL A 56 12.47 6.60 8.73
C VAL A 56 13.60 6.03 7.88
N GLU A 57 14.54 5.34 8.52
CA GLU A 57 15.70 4.75 7.86
C GLU A 57 15.27 3.72 6.80
N GLU A 58 14.32 2.84 7.15
CA GLU A 58 13.76 1.83 6.22
C GLU A 58 13.06 2.49 5.02
N ASN A 59 12.31 3.57 5.22
CA ASN A 59 11.64 4.30 4.14
C ASN A 59 12.65 4.99 3.21
N VAL A 60 13.67 5.64 3.76
CA VAL A 60 14.74 6.30 2.97
C VAL A 60 15.54 5.27 2.18
N ALA A 61 15.91 4.15 2.80
CA ALA A 61 16.59 3.05 2.13
C ALA A 61 15.75 2.49 0.98
N THR A 62 14.46 2.24 1.22
CA THR A 62 13.52 1.76 0.21
C THR A 62 13.42 2.70 -1.00
N ALA A 63 13.33 4.01 -0.75
CA ALA A 63 13.26 5.01 -1.82
C ALA A 63 14.56 5.05 -2.64
N THR A 64 15.71 4.90 -1.98
CA THR A 64 17.03 4.89 -2.62
C THR A 64 17.25 3.63 -3.45
N GLU A 65 16.88 2.46 -2.91
CA GLU A 65 17.00 1.17 -3.58
C GLU A 65 16.16 1.10 -4.86
N LEU A 66 14.98 1.73 -4.89
CA LEU A 66 14.14 1.78 -6.08
C LEU A 66 14.89 2.35 -7.30
N ALA A 67 15.70 3.39 -7.08
CA ALA A 67 16.44 4.05 -8.16
C ALA A 67 17.52 3.14 -8.77
N VAL A 68 18.00 2.14 -8.03
CA VAL A 68 19.11 1.26 -8.43
C VAL A 68 18.59 -0.08 -8.93
N LEU A 69 17.68 -0.71 -8.18
CA LEU A 69 17.26 -2.10 -8.39
C LEU A 69 15.87 -2.21 -9.01
N GLY A 70 15.12 -1.11 -9.09
CA GLY A 70 13.70 -1.16 -9.46
C GLY A 70 12.83 -1.77 -8.36
N LYS A 71 11.60 -2.10 -8.74
CA LYS A 71 10.63 -2.78 -7.87
C LYS A 71 10.40 -4.22 -8.32
N ASP A 72 9.98 -5.05 -7.39
CA ASP A 72 9.62 -6.44 -7.66
C ASP A 72 8.26 -6.51 -8.38
N GLU A 73 8.30 -6.50 -9.72
CA GLU A 73 7.10 -6.47 -10.56
C GLU A 73 6.24 -7.74 -10.42
N GLU A 74 6.87 -8.90 -10.18
CA GLU A 74 6.17 -10.17 -9.99
C GLU A 74 5.32 -10.12 -8.71
N THR A 75 5.96 -9.80 -7.59
CA THR A 75 5.28 -9.69 -6.30
C THR A 75 4.20 -8.60 -6.35
N LEU A 76 4.47 -7.49 -7.06
CA LEU A 76 3.49 -6.43 -7.24
C LEU A 76 2.24 -6.92 -7.97
N ALA A 77 2.39 -7.61 -9.10
CA ALA A 77 1.25 -8.10 -9.88
C ALA A 77 0.37 -9.08 -9.09
N GLU A 78 0.99 -9.93 -8.27
CA GLU A 78 0.29 -10.87 -7.40
C GLU A 78 -0.47 -10.16 -6.28
N VAL A 79 0.15 -9.17 -5.64
CA VAL A 79 -0.51 -8.33 -4.63
C VAL A 79 -1.66 -7.53 -5.24
N GLU A 80 -1.49 -6.99 -6.45
CA GLU A 80 -2.56 -6.30 -7.16
C GLU A 80 -3.74 -7.23 -7.47
N ALA A 81 -3.48 -8.49 -7.79
CA ALA A 81 -4.54 -9.48 -7.99
C ALA A 81 -5.34 -9.74 -6.71
N ILE A 82 -4.67 -9.79 -5.55
CA ILE A 82 -5.31 -9.91 -4.23
C ILE A 82 -6.15 -8.66 -3.93
N LEU A 83 -5.60 -7.47 -4.18
CA LEU A 83 -6.24 -6.18 -3.89
C LEU A 83 -7.32 -5.79 -4.91
N LYS A 84 -7.45 -6.50 -6.04
CA LYS A 84 -8.39 -6.20 -7.13
C LYS A 84 -9.84 -5.91 -6.67
N PRO A 85 -10.44 -6.63 -5.71
CA PRO A 85 -11.82 -6.37 -5.28
C PRO A 85 -12.01 -5.03 -4.57
N VAL A 86 -10.94 -4.47 -3.99
CA VAL A 86 -10.96 -3.24 -3.19
C VAL A 86 -10.20 -2.09 -3.84
N LYS A 87 -9.57 -2.32 -4.99
CA LYS A 87 -8.78 -1.31 -5.72
C LYS A 87 -9.66 -0.11 -6.07
N ASN A 88 -9.10 1.09 -5.87
CA ASN A 88 -9.75 2.39 -6.09
C ASN A 88 -10.99 2.66 -5.23
N GLN A 89 -11.26 1.84 -4.21
CA GLN A 89 -12.25 2.21 -3.22
C GLN A 89 -11.66 3.28 -2.29
N THR A 90 -12.36 4.40 -2.14
CA THR A 90 -11.93 5.51 -1.31
C THR A 90 -12.86 5.68 -0.12
N TRP A 91 -12.38 6.36 0.92
CA TRP A 91 -13.24 6.81 1.99
C TRP A 91 -14.25 7.86 1.45
N GLN A 92 -15.50 7.77 1.89
CA GLN A 92 -16.50 8.81 1.60
C GLN A 92 -16.13 10.06 2.41
N SER A 93 -15.56 11.05 1.73
CA SER A 93 -15.15 12.32 2.33
C SER A 93 -16.17 13.41 2.02
N GLY A 94 -16.53 14.22 3.02
CA GLY A 94 -17.45 15.36 2.90
C GLY A 94 -18.77 15.18 3.65
N THR A 95 -19.36 16.29 4.12
CA THR A 95 -20.78 16.31 4.53
C THR A 95 -21.63 16.46 3.26
N GLN A 96 -22.64 15.60 3.08
CA GLN A 96 -23.66 15.84 2.04
C GLN A 96 -24.28 17.22 2.30
N ARG A 97 -23.94 18.22 1.49
CA ARG A 97 -24.71 19.46 1.45
C ARG A 97 -25.97 19.17 0.65
N SER A 98 -27.10 19.18 1.34
CA SER A 98 -28.46 19.22 0.79
C SER A 98 -28.69 20.49 -0.02
#